data_AF-A0AAF0L4S9-F1
#
_entry.id   AF-A0AAF0L4S9-F1
#
_cell.length_a   1.000
_cell.length_b   1.000
_cell.length_c   1.000
_cell.angle_alpha   90.00
_cell.angle_beta   90.00
_cell.angle_gamma   90.00
#
_symmetry.space_group_name_H-M   'P 1'
#
loop_
_entity.id
_entity.type
_entity.pdbx_description
1 polymer ?
#
loop_
_entity_poly.entity_id
_entity_poly.type
_entity_poly.pdbx_seq_one_letter_code
_entity_poly.pdbx_strand_id
1 'polypeptide(L)'
;METTIEYAVHTGDRSAAMELAGAALRSAGHRVDAAPGTIVAESGSRVLTMLLGALVHPAREYRRYELVVSTAGSRSTAGSRSTLTLRHADHGPAVVGGSIGADRRREHWRRVSRAVEGSLRAAGLLVAPGGR
;
A
#
# COMPACT_ATOMS: atom_id res chain seq x y z
N MET A 1 -9.14 0.59 -12.98
CA MET A 1 -9.12 0.30 -11.53
C MET A 1 -7.90 1.02 -11.00
N GLU A 2 -8.03 1.94 -10.04
CA GLU A 2 -6.86 2.59 -9.46
C GLU A 2 -6.02 1.53 -8.74
N THR A 3 -4.86 1.22 -9.31
CA THR A 3 -3.90 0.25 -8.78
C THR A 3 -2.83 0.90 -7.92
N THR A 4 -2.91 2.21 -7.75
CA THR A 4 -1.87 3.04 -7.17
C THR A 4 -2.51 4.21 -6.43
N ILE A 5 -2.00 4.53 -5.24
CA ILE A 5 -2.34 5.73 -4.47
C ILE A 5 -1.05 6.41 -4.05
N GLU A 6 -1.03 7.73 -4.13
CA GLU A 6 0.11 8.56 -3.76
C GLU A 6 -0.22 9.38 -2.50
N TYR A 7 0.74 9.40 -1.57
CA TYR A 7 0.67 10.21 -0.35
C TYR A 7 1.83 11.20 -0.36
N ALA A 8 1.51 12.49 -0.30
CA ALA A 8 2.51 13.54 -0.16
C ALA A 8 2.90 13.71 1.32
N VAL A 9 4.19 13.65 1.62
CA VAL A 9 4.75 13.86 2.96
C VAL A 9 5.91 14.86 2.89
N HIS A 10 6.26 15.48 4.01
CA HIS A 10 7.50 16.24 4.10
C HIS A 10 8.70 15.30 4.00
N THR A 11 9.75 15.70 3.28
CA THR A 11 10.94 14.86 3.10
C THR A 11 11.63 14.50 4.42
N GLY A 12 11.55 15.36 5.44
CA GLY A 12 12.04 15.08 6.79
C GLY A 12 11.29 13.93 7.48
N ASP A 13 10.00 13.77 7.18
CA ASP A 13 9.14 12.79 7.83
C ASP A 13 9.07 11.46 7.07
N ARG A 14 9.80 11.32 5.96
CA ARG A 14 9.71 10.13 5.10
C ARG A 14 9.95 8.82 5.84
N SER A 15 10.88 8.82 6.80
CA SER A 15 11.22 7.60 7.56
C SER A 15 10.07 7.22 8.49
N ALA A 16 9.55 8.19 9.24
CA ALA A 16 8.39 7.99 10.09
C ALA A 16 7.14 7.59 9.30
N ALA A 17 6.93 8.20 8.12
CA ALA A 17 5.83 7.85 7.22
C ALA A 17 5.94 6.40 6.73
N MET A 18 7.14 5.95 6.35
CA MET A 18 7.38 4.57 5.95
C MET A 18 7.16 3.59 7.11
N GLU A 19 7.64 3.92 8.31
CA GLU A 19 7.42 3.09 9.50
C GLU A 19 5.94 2.95 9.85
N LEU A 20 5.19 4.05 9.86
CA LEU A 20 3.75 4.07 10.13
C LEU A 20 2.96 3.33 9.05
N ALA A 21 3.31 3.53 7.77
CA ALA A 21 2.67 2.78 6.69
C ALA A 21 2.96 1.28 6.82
N GLY A 22 4.18 0.90 7.18
CA GLY A 22 4.55 -0.48 7.50
C GLY A 22 3.75 -1.04 8.70
N ALA A 23 3.60 -0.26 9.77
CA ALA A 23 2.79 -0.65 10.93
C ALA A 23 1.31 -0.82 10.58
N ALA A 24 0.75 0.07 9.74
CA ALA A 24 -0.62 -0.02 9.24
C ALA A 24 -0.83 -1.27 8.38
N LEU A 25 0.15 -1.63 7.54
CA LEU A 25 0.12 -2.85 6.74
C LEU A 25 0.18 -4.10 7.64
N ARG A 26 1.02 -4.10 8.68
CA ARG A 26 1.06 -5.20 9.68
C ARG A 26 -0.27 -5.35 10.42
N SER A 27 -0.86 -4.25 10.87
CA SER A 27 -2.15 -4.28 11.58
C SER A 27 -3.31 -4.70 10.67
N ALA A 28 -3.19 -4.46 9.37
CA ALA A 28 -4.11 -5.00 8.35
C ALA A 28 -3.90 -6.50 8.03
N GLY A 29 -2.90 -7.15 8.65
CA GLY A 29 -2.64 -8.59 8.51
C GLY A 29 -1.61 -8.94 7.44
N HIS A 30 -0.81 -7.97 6.97
CA HIS A 30 0.27 -8.23 6.03
C HIS A 30 1.59 -8.54 6.76
N ARG A 31 2.32 -9.51 6.24
CA ARG A 31 3.75 -9.66 6.49
C ARG A 31 4.47 -8.53 5.74
N VAL A 32 5.21 -7.71 6.47
CA VAL A 32 5.90 -6.53 5.93
C VAL A 32 7.41 -6.78 5.92
N ASP A 33 7.99 -6.69 4.75
CA ASP A 33 9.44 -6.65 4.52
C ASP A 33 9.83 -5.22 4.09
N ALA A 34 10.75 -4.61 4.83
CA ALA A 34 11.12 -3.21 4.65
C ALA A 34 12.58 -3.10 4.26
N ALA A 35 12.84 -2.44 3.15
CA ALA A 35 14.17 -2.07 2.69
C ALA A 35 14.27 -0.53 2.56
N PRO A 36 15.47 0.05 2.44
CA PRO A 36 15.62 1.50 2.29
C PRO A 36 14.77 2.03 1.11
N GLY A 37 13.77 2.84 1.44
CA GLY A 37 12.87 3.48 0.46
C GLY A 37 11.80 2.59 -0.16
N THR A 38 11.66 1.33 0.27
CA THR A 38 10.61 0.44 -0.22
C THR A 38 10.07 -0.49 0.87
N ILE A 39 8.78 -0.74 0.86
CA ILE A 39 8.11 -1.74 1.69
C ILE A 39 7.37 -2.70 0.78
N VAL A 40 7.58 -4.00 0.98
CA VAL A 40 6.80 -5.08 0.40
C VAL A 40 5.88 -5.63 1.47
N ALA A 41 4.58 -5.65 1.21
CA ALA A 41 3.58 -6.17 2.13
C ALA A 41 2.81 -7.32 1.49
N GLU A 42 2.89 -8.50 2.09
CA GLU A 42 2.29 -9.72 1.58
C GLU A 42 1.26 -10.29 2.55
N SER A 43 0.18 -10.87 2.05
CA SER A 43 -0.77 -11.66 2.85
C SER A 43 -1.21 -12.90 2.11
N GLY A 44 -1.72 -13.89 2.85
CA GLY A 44 -2.23 -15.13 2.27
C GLY A 44 -1.12 -16.09 1.81
N SER A 45 -1.50 -17.10 1.02
CA SER A 45 -0.56 -18.10 0.51
C SER A 45 -0.62 -18.19 -1.01
N ARG A 46 0.52 -17.93 -1.65
CA ARG A 46 0.68 -18.01 -3.12
C ARG A 46 0.39 -19.43 -3.61
N VAL A 47 0.90 -20.43 -2.89
CA VAL A 47 0.72 -21.86 -3.21
C VAL A 47 -0.75 -22.25 -3.10
N LEU A 48 -1.44 -21.90 -2.01
CA LEU A 48 -2.86 -22.22 -1.86
C LEU A 48 -3.69 -21.54 -2.95
N THR A 49 -3.39 -20.29 -3.26
CA THR A 49 -4.07 -19.53 -4.31
C THR A 49 -3.89 -20.19 -5.68
N MET A 50 -2.68 -20.68 -5.99
CA MET A 50 -2.41 -21.41 -7.22
C MET A 50 -3.11 -22.78 -7.28
N LEU A 51 -3.13 -23.54 -6.18
CA LEU A 51 -3.64 -24.91 -6.17
C LEU A 51 -5.17 -24.99 -6.08
N LEU A 52 -5.78 -24.11 -5.29
CA LEU A 52 -7.21 -24.19 -4.96
C LEU A 52 -8.03 -23.12 -5.67
N GLY A 53 -7.37 -22.10 -6.23
CA GLY A 53 -8.03 -21.08 -7.01
C GLY A 53 -9.19 -20.43 -6.24
N ALA A 54 -10.42 -20.55 -6.77
CA ALA A 54 -11.63 -19.94 -6.25
C ALA A 54 -12.13 -20.61 -4.95
N LEU A 55 -11.58 -21.79 -4.62
CA LEU A 55 -11.86 -22.49 -3.38
C LEU A 55 -11.03 -21.95 -2.20
N VAL A 56 -10.04 -21.09 -2.45
CA VAL A 56 -9.31 -20.40 -1.38
C VAL A 56 -10.25 -19.44 -0.66
N HIS A 57 -10.33 -19.61 0.66
CA HIS A 57 -11.05 -18.68 1.50
C HIS A 57 -10.50 -17.25 1.31
N PRO A 58 -11.33 -16.21 1.14
CA PRO A 58 -10.87 -14.86 0.75
C PRO A 58 -9.78 -14.26 1.65
N ALA A 59 -9.77 -14.63 2.94
CA ALA A 59 -8.74 -14.21 3.90
C ALA A 59 -7.36 -14.85 3.68
N ARG A 60 -7.27 -15.92 2.88
CA ARG A 60 -6.04 -16.68 2.57
C ARG A 60 -5.54 -16.45 1.14
N GLU A 61 -6.26 -15.68 0.33
CA GLU A 61 -5.86 -15.32 -1.03
C GLU A 61 -4.56 -14.51 -0.99
N TYR A 62 -3.60 -14.88 -1.85
CA TYR A 62 -2.30 -14.20 -1.92
C TYR A 62 -2.45 -12.79 -2.46
N ARG A 63 -1.85 -11.82 -1.75
CA ARG A 63 -1.81 -10.42 -2.14
C ARG A 63 -0.45 -9.86 -1.85
N ARG A 64 0.07 -9.05 -2.77
CA ARG A 64 1.30 -8.30 -2.60
C ARG A 64 1.09 -6.82 -2.95
N TYR A 65 1.46 -5.99 -2.00
CA TYR A 65 1.51 -4.54 -2.11
C TYR A 65 2.95 -4.07 -2.04
N GLU A 66 3.24 -3.00 -2.75
CA GLU A 66 4.52 -2.31 -2.66
C GLU A 66 4.27 -0.85 -2.33
N LEU A 67 5.06 -0.32 -1.42
CA LEU A 67 5.09 1.08 -1.06
C LEU A 67 6.49 1.61 -1.35
N VAL A 68 6.58 2.54 -2.30
CA VAL A 68 7.87 3.10 -2.75
C VAL A 68 7.91 4.57 -2.41
N VAL A 69 9.04 5.04 -1.86
CA VAL A 69 9.27 6.48 -1.68
C VAL A 69 9.99 7.05 -2.90
N SER A 70 9.49 8.17 -3.40
CA SER A 70 10.16 8.96 -4.43
C SER A 70 10.36 10.38 -3.92
N THR A 71 11.59 10.86 -3.96
CA THR A 71 11.91 12.26 -3.61
C THR A 71 11.88 13.08 -4.89
N ALA A 72 10.90 13.98 -5.04
CA ALA A 72 10.96 14.98 -6.09
C ALA A 72 12.09 15.97 -5.74
N GLY A 73 13.20 15.91 -6.47
CA GLY A 73 14.36 16.75 -6.25
C GLY A 73 14.07 18.22 -6.58
N SER A 74 13.45 18.96 -5.65
CA SER A 74 13.43 20.41 -5.69
C SER A 74 14.59 20.95 -4.86
N ARG A 75 15.56 21.54 -5.55
CA ARG A 75 16.76 22.21 -5.02
C ARG A 75 16.37 23.58 -4.43
N SER A 76 15.42 23.60 -3.50
CA SER A 76 15.00 24.82 -2.81
C SER A 76 14.78 24.52 -1.33
N THR A 77 15.48 25.27 -0.48
CA THR A 77 15.57 25.12 0.98
C THR A 77 14.27 25.51 1.72
N ALA A 78 13.13 25.53 1.01
CA ALA A 78 11.79 25.73 1.55
C ALA A 78 10.88 24.60 1.04
N GLY A 79 10.65 23.59 1.89
CA GLY A 79 9.60 22.59 1.68
C GLY A 79 9.89 21.49 0.66
N SER A 80 10.95 20.70 0.86
CA SER A 80 11.13 19.45 0.11
C SER A 80 10.00 18.46 0.46
N ARG A 81 9.32 17.94 -0.57
CA ARG A 81 8.25 16.95 -0.46
C ARG A 81 8.72 15.61 -1.02
N SER A 82 8.29 14.54 -0.37
CA SER A 82 8.44 13.17 -0.84
C SER A 82 7.06 12.58 -1.12
N THR A 83 6.99 11.70 -2.11
CA THR A 83 5.77 10.97 -2.45
C THR A 83 5.95 9.53 -2.04
N LEU A 84 5.01 9.00 -1.26
CA LEU A 84 4.88 7.58 -0.97
C LEU A 84 3.84 7.00 -1.93
N THR A 85 4.26 6.08 -2.76
CA THR A 85 3.41 5.44 -3.77
C THR A 85 3.08 4.03 -3.32
N LEU A 86 1.82 3.80 -2.89
CA LEU A 86 1.30 2.47 -2.60
C LEU A 86 0.73 1.89 -3.89
N ARG A 87 1.18 0.71 -4.29
CA ARG A 87 0.72 0.04 -5.52
C ARG A 87 0.47 -1.45 -5.30
N HIS A 88 -0.39 -2.00 -6.15
CA HIS A 88 -0.53 -3.44 -6.33
C HIS A 88 0.70 -3.97 -7.08
N ALA A 89 1.38 -4.99 -6.53
CA ALA A 89 2.62 -5.52 -7.10
C ALA A 89 2.50 -6.95 -7.65
N ASP A 90 1.67 -7.80 -7.03
CA ASP A 90 1.28 -9.09 -7.60
C ASP A 90 -0.04 -9.54 -6.97
N HIS A 91 -0.93 -10.10 -7.78
CA HIS A 91 -2.07 -10.89 -7.34
C HIS A 91 -1.82 -12.23 -8.00
N GLY A 92 -1.45 -13.24 -7.21
CA GLY A 92 -1.22 -14.59 -7.74
C GLY A 92 -2.34 -14.97 -8.72
N PRO A 93 -2.06 -15.83 -9.70
CA PRO A 93 -2.81 -15.97 -10.96
C PRO A 93 -4.29 -15.75 -10.72
N ALA A 94 -4.78 -14.61 -11.21
CA ALA A 94 -6.08 -14.07 -10.87
C ALA A 94 -7.14 -15.14 -11.09
N VAL A 95 -7.61 -15.74 -10.00
CA VAL A 95 -8.63 -16.77 -10.13
C VAL A 95 -9.92 -16.06 -10.51
N VAL A 96 -10.47 -16.47 -11.64
CA VAL A 96 -11.65 -15.94 -12.31
C VAL A 96 -12.85 -16.02 -11.36
N GLY A 97 -13.02 -15.02 -10.49
CA GLY A 97 -14.13 -14.90 -9.55
C GLY A 97 -15.28 -14.03 -10.08
N GLY A 98 -15.26 -13.66 -11.37
CA GLY A 98 -16.23 -12.74 -11.96
C GLY A 98 -16.28 -11.37 -11.24
N SER A 99 -17.43 -10.71 -11.30
CA SER A 99 -17.70 -9.41 -10.66
C SER A 99 -17.48 -9.45 -9.14
N ILE A 100 -17.90 -10.53 -8.48
CA ILE A 100 -17.76 -10.71 -7.03
C ILE A 100 -16.28 -10.71 -6.60
N GLY A 101 -15.42 -11.40 -7.35
CA GLY A 101 -13.97 -11.36 -7.10
C GLY A 101 -13.38 -9.97 -7.29
N ALA A 102 -13.87 -9.21 -8.28
CA ALA A 102 -13.43 -7.83 -8.51
C ALA A 102 -13.86 -6.89 -7.38
N ASP A 103 -15.08 -7.02 -6.86
CA ASP A 103 -15.58 -6.18 -5.78
C ASP A 103 -14.84 -6.45 -4.47
N ARG A 104 -14.58 -7.73 -4.15
CA ARG A 104 -13.74 -8.09 -2.98
C ARG A 104 -12.34 -7.50 -3.07
N ARG A 105 -11.71 -7.53 -4.25
CA ARG A 105 -10.39 -6.88 -4.46
C ARG A 105 -10.47 -5.37 -4.25
N ARG A 106 -11.53 -4.71 -4.73
CA ARG A 106 -11.74 -3.27 -4.54
C ARG A 106 -11.97 -2.90 -3.08
N GLU A 107 -12.78 -3.67 -2.35
CA GLU A 107 -13.01 -3.47 -0.93
C GLU A 107 -11.73 -3.63 -0.11
N HIS A 108 -10.97 -4.69 -0.39
CA HIS A 108 -9.70 -4.90 0.30
C HIS A 108 -8.69 -3.80 -0.01
N TRP A 109 -8.59 -3.37 -1.27
CA TRP A 109 -7.77 -2.22 -1.66
C TRP A 109 -8.15 -0.96 -0.89
N ARG A 110 -9.45 -0.62 -0.86
CA ARG A 110 -9.95 0.54 -0.09
C ARG A 110 -9.66 0.43 1.40
N ARG A 111 -9.70 -0.77 1.96
CA ARG A 111 -9.39 -1.00 3.38
C ARG A 111 -7.91 -0.73 3.66
N VAL A 112 -7.02 -1.29 2.85
CA VAL A 112 -5.57 -1.13 3.00
C VAL A 112 -5.16 0.33 2.79
N SER A 113 -5.67 0.97 1.74
CA SER A 113 -5.34 2.37 1.47
C SER A 113 -5.83 3.30 2.58
N ARG A 114 -7.06 3.12 3.07
CA ARG A 114 -7.58 3.90 4.21
C ARG A 114 -6.82 3.66 5.51
N ALA A 115 -6.31 2.45 5.74
CA ALA A 115 -5.49 2.17 6.92
C ALA A 115 -4.17 2.94 6.88
N VAL A 116 -3.49 2.95 5.71
CA VAL A 116 -2.25 3.72 5.51
C VAL A 116 -2.53 5.21 5.58
N GLU A 117 -3.51 5.71 4.83
CA GLU A 117 -3.92 7.12 4.83
C GLU A 117 -4.31 7.60 6.23
N GLY A 118 -5.11 6.83 6.95
CA GLY A 118 -5.56 7.16 8.31
C GLY A 118 -4.40 7.20 9.30
N SER A 119 -3.45 6.28 9.20
CA SER A 119 -2.26 6.27 10.07
C SER A 119 -1.36 7.47 9.80
N LEU A 120 -1.13 7.82 8.53
CA LEU A 120 -0.35 9.00 8.16
C LEU A 120 -1.06 10.30 8.55
N ARG A 121 -2.38 10.38 8.35
CA ARG A 121 -3.19 11.54 8.72
C ARG A 121 -3.22 11.75 10.24
N ALA A 122 -3.41 10.69 11.02
CA ALA A 122 -3.42 10.75 12.47
C ALA A 122 -2.08 11.25 13.04
N ALA A 123 -0.97 10.93 12.37
CA ALA A 123 0.36 11.41 12.71
C ALA A 123 0.69 12.80 12.14
N GLY A 124 -0.22 13.46 11.41
CA GLY A 124 0.00 14.77 10.81
C GLY A 124 1.02 14.80 9.67
N LEU A 125 1.35 13.63 9.08
CA LEU A 125 2.41 13.51 8.08
C LEU A 125 1.96 13.79 6.64
N LEU A 126 0.64 13.84 6.41
CA LEU A 126 0.10 14.14 5.09
C LEU A 126 0.15 15.64 4.81
N VAL A 127 0.77 16.01 3.70
CA VAL A 127 0.75 17.37 3.20
C VAL A 127 -0.46 17.54 2.30
N ALA A 128 -1.20 18.64 2.48
CA ALA A 128 -2.28 18.98 1.57
C ALA A 128 -1.76 19.03 0.12
N PRO A 129 -2.53 18.54 -0.88
CA PRO A 129 -2.19 18.81 -2.27
C PRO A 129 -2.11 20.33 -2.40
N GLY A 130 -0.91 20.85 -2.67
CA GLY A 130 -0.71 22.28 -2.78
C GLY A 130 -1.68 22.82 -3.83
N GLY A 131 -2.65 23.62 -3.39
CA GLY A 131 -3.58 24.29 -4.29
C GLY A 131 -2.79 25.04 -5.35
N ARG A 132 -3.15 24.79 -6.61
CA ARG A 132 -2.90 25.71 -7.70
C ARG A 132 -4.15 26.53 -7.90
#